data_AF-A0AAI8XMF8-F1
#
_entry.id   AF-A0AAI8XMF8-F1
#
_cell.length_a   1.000
_cell.length_b   1.000
_cell.length_c   1.000
_cell.angle_alpha   90.00
_cell.angle_beta   90.00
_cell.angle_gamma   90.00
#
_symmetry.space_group_name_H-M   'P 1'
#
loop_
_entity.id
_entity.type
_entity.pdbx_description
1 polymer ?
#
loop_
_entity_poly.entity_id
_entity_poly.type
_entity_poly.pdbx_seq_one_letter_code
_entity_poly.pdbx_strand_id
1 'polypeptide(L)'
;MLGPMDEYPVHQVPQPIAWPGSSDRNFYDRSYFNAHDRSGDIFVITGIGYYPNLGVKDAYLLVRRGDEQTAVHLSDAIDQDRLNQHVLGYRVEVTEPLHKVRIVLDETEGIAADLSWEGLFDVVQEQPHLMRQGNRVTLDAQRFAQLGTWRGFLEIDGQRIDVDPAVWIGSRDRSWGIRPIGEAEPAGRPADPPFEGMWWLYVPIAFDEFSIVLIIQEEPNGFRSLNDCTRIWKDGRVEQLGWPRIKIHYRSGTRIPTGATIDATALDGSAVRFDVESKLPVPIHVGGGYGGDIDWLHGVWKGERFTERRTYDMTDPAIIGRSGFGVIDHVGRAVCTEGNGAPVEGWGLFEHGALGRHDPSGFADWLTVAP
;
A
#
# COMPACT_ATOMS: atom_id res chain seq x y z
N MET A 1 -7.83 3.26 19.50
CA MET A 1 -7.55 4.70 19.52
C MET A 1 -6.08 4.85 19.21
N LEU A 2 -5.77 5.56 18.13
CA LEU A 2 -4.40 5.86 17.74
C LEU A 2 -3.89 7.07 18.53
N GLY A 3 -2.59 7.14 18.76
CA GLY A 3 -1.91 8.26 19.37
C GLY A 3 -0.56 8.55 18.71
N PRO A 4 0.15 9.60 19.15
CA PRO A 4 1.39 10.05 18.52
C PRO A 4 2.48 8.98 18.36
N MET A 5 2.55 8.04 19.31
CA MET A 5 3.56 6.97 19.28
C MET A 5 3.30 5.92 18.21
N ASP A 6 2.06 5.79 17.71
CA ASP A 6 1.74 4.88 16.61
C ASP A 6 2.39 5.34 15.30
N GLU A 7 2.96 6.54 15.21
CA GLU A 7 3.75 7.02 14.06
C GLU A 7 5.20 6.46 14.04
N TYR A 8 5.66 5.83 15.12
CA TYR A 8 7.02 5.27 15.24
C TYR A 8 7.02 3.74 15.40
N PRO A 9 8.02 3.01 14.86
CA PRO A 9 8.16 1.54 14.94
C PRO A 9 8.46 1.01 16.35
N VAL A 10 7.55 1.32 17.28
CA VAL A 10 7.65 1.06 18.71
C VAL A 10 6.30 0.58 19.23
N HIS A 11 6.32 -0.51 19.98
CA HIS A 11 5.09 -1.15 20.47
C HIS A 11 5.16 -1.41 21.96
N GLN A 12 4.01 -1.26 22.62
CA GLN A 12 3.89 -1.40 24.05
C GLN A 12 3.90 -2.88 24.48
N VAL A 13 4.92 -3.24 25.24
CA VAL A 13 5.00 -4.46 26.03
C VAL A 13 5.79 -4.13 27.30
N PRO A 14 5.64 -4.90 28.41
CA PRO A 14 6.43 -4.68 29.62
C PRO A 14 7.87 -5.21 29.46
N GLN A 15 8.56 -4.80 28.38
CA GLN A 15 9.90 -5.22 27.96
C GLN A 15 10.64 -4.04 27.29
N PRO A 16 11.97 -4.10 27.10
CA PRO A 16 12.68 -3.13 26.27
C PRO A 16 12.07 -3.02 24.86
N ILE A 17 11.99 -1.80 24.30
CA ILE A 17 11.40 -1.53 22.96
C ILE A 17 12.06 -2.35 21.84
N ALA A 18 13.33 -2.74 22.03
CA ALA A 18 14.05 -3.64 21.13
C ALA A 18 13.30 -4.96 20.90
N TRP A 19 12.56 -5.45 21.90
CA TRP A 19 11.95 -6.77 21.92
C TRP A 19 10.45 -6.67 21.59
N PRO A 20 10.03 -7.13 20.40
CA PRO A 20 8.61 -7.16 20.07
C PRO A 20 7.86 -8.15 20.97
N GLY A 21 6.56 -7.93 21.14
CA GLY A 21 5.71 -8.82 21.94
C GLY A 21 5.54 -10.22 21.35
N SER A 22 5.73 -10.36 20.03
CA SER A 22 5.70 -11.65 19.33
C SER A 22 7.12 -12.10 19.01
N SER A 23 7.44 -13.37 19.29
CA SER A 23 8.66 -14.02 18.81
C SER A 23 8.55 -14.56 17.39
N ASP A 24 7.41 -14.36 16.71
CA ASP A 24 7.24 -14.78 15.32
C ASP A 24 8.24 -14.05 14.43
N ARG A 25 9.02 -14.78 13.65
CA ARG A 25 10.01 -14.21 12.71
C ARG A 25 9.40 -13.19 11.76
N ASN A 26 8.10 -13.28 11.50
CA ASN A 26 7.35 -12.43 10.59
C ASN A 26 6.79 -11.17 11.26
N PHE A 27 7.21 -10.87 12.51
CA PHE A 27 6.86 -9.61 13.14
C PHE A 27 7.49 -8.44 12.39
N TYR A 28 6.66 -7.48 11.97
CA TYR A 28 7.07 -6.33 11.17
C TYR A 28 6.46 -5.03 11.69
N ASP A 29 7.13 -3.94 11.35
CA ASP A 29 6.76 -2.56 11.57
C ASP A 29 7.05 -1.80 10.27
N ARG A 30 6.03 -1.33 9.55
CA ARG A 30 6.25 -0.74 8.22
C ARG A 30 5.38 0.47 7.95
N SER A 31 5.98 1.47 7.33
CA SER A 31 5.31 2.63 6.76
C SER A 31 5.35 2.57 5.24
N TYR A 32 4.22 2.81 4.61
CA TYR A 32 4.02 2.90 3.16
C TYR A 32 3.49 4.29 2.82
N PHE A 33 3.96 4.85 1.72
CA PHE A 33 3.55 6.13 1.20
C PHE A 33 3.47 6.06 -0.32
N ASN A 34 2.52 6.79 -0.90
CA ASN A 34 2.53 7.06 -2.32
C ASN A 34 2.25 8.54 -2.63
N ALA A 35 2.61 8.97 -3.83
CA ALA A 35 2.46 10.34 -4.30
C ALA A 35 2.28 10.38 -5.82
N HIS A 36 1.30 11.16 -6.28
CA HIS A 36 1.08 11.44 -7.70
C HIS A 36 0.50 12.84 -7.91
N ASP A 37 0.72 13.38 -9.10
CA ASP A 37 0.25 14.70 -9.56
C ASP A 37 -1.14 14.68 -10.21
N ARG A 38 -1.83 13.53 -10.17
CA ARG A 38 -3.16 13.30 -10.78
C ARG A 38 -3.16 13.27 -12.32
N SER A 39 -2.03 13.42 -12.98
CA SER A 39 -1.96 13.30 -14.44
C SER A 39 -2.06 11.83 -14.89
N GLY A 40 -1.49 10.92 -14.09
CA GLY A 40 -1.24 9.54 -14.51
C GLY A 40 0.05 9.38 -15.32
N ASP A 41 0.93 10.40 -15.32
CA ASP A 41 2.23 10.33 -15.99
C ASP A 41 3.36 9.92 -15.03
N ILE A 42 3.17 10.16 -13.72
CA ILE A 42 4.10 9.77 -12.67
C ILE A 42 3.37 9.19 -11.44
N PHE A 43 3.93 8.13 -10.87
CA PHE A 43 3.51 7.60 -9.58
C PHE A 43 4.73 7.18 -8.77
N VAL A 44 4.81 7.67 -7.53
CA VAL A 44 5.92 7.41 -6.61
C VAL A 44 5.37 6.63 -5.43
N ILE A 45 6.06 5.56 -5.06
CA ILE A 45 5.70 4.68 -3.95
C ILE A 45 6.97 4.45 -3.13
N THR A 46 6.90 4.65 -1.83
CA THR A 46 8.08 4.60 -0.97
C THR A 46 7.72 4.07 0.40
N GLY A 47 8.68 3.50 1.10
CA GLY A 47 8.42 2.95 2.42
C GLY A 47 9.68 2.62 3.19
N ILE A 48 9.48 2.38 4.49
CA ILE A 48 10.51 1.93 5.42
C ILE A 48 9.96 0.81 6.29
N GLY A 49 10.77 -0.21 6.52
CA GLY A 49 10.44 -1.38 7.31
C GLY A 49 11.47 -1.67 8.40
N TYR A 50 10.97 -2.05 9.57
CA TYR A 50 11.76 -2.57 10.69
C TYR A 50 11.30 -3.99 11.00
N TYR A 51 12.27 -4.91 11.08
CA TYR A 51 12.02 -6.35 11.25
C TYR A 51 12.83 -6.88 12.43
N PRO A 52 12.41 -6.62 13.68
CA PRO A 52 13.20 -6.87 14.89
C PRO A 52 13.66 -8.32 15.05
N ASN A 53 12.80 -9.28 14.73
CA ASN A 53 13.11 -10.71 14.86
C ASN A 53 14.01 -11.24 13.74
N LEU A 54 14.13 -10.51 12.63
CA LEU A 54 15.09 -10.81 11.55
C LEU A 54 16.39 -10.03 11.70
N GLY A 55 16.42 -8.97 12.52
CA GLY A 55 17.59 -8.12 12.69
C GLY A 55 17.85 -7.18 11.51
N VAL A 56 16.84 -6.91 10.68
CA VAL A 56 16.96 -6.13 9.44
C VAL A 56 16.07 -4.89 9.48
N LYS A 57 16.51 -3.83 8.82
CA LYS A 57 15.68 -2.71 8.38
C LYS A 57 15.92 -2.47 6.88
N ASP A 58 14.89 -2.04 6.18
CA ASP A 58 15.00 -1.69 4.76
C ASP A 58 14.12 -0.49 4.41
N ALA A 59 14.42 0.11 3.26
CA ALA A 59 13.63 1.16 2.67
C ALA A 59 13.68 1.03 1.15
N TYR A 60 12.71 1.62 0.48
CA TYR A 60 12.69 1.68 -0.97
C TYR A 60 12.01 2.95 -1.45
N LEU A 61 12.42 3.44 -2.61
CA LEU A 61 11.68 4.43 -3.40
C LEU A 61 11.50 3.86 -4.81
N LEU A 62 10.26 3.65 -5.20
CA LEU A 62 9.81 3.18 -6.51
C LEU A 62 9.14 4.33 -7.25
N VAL A 63 9.54 4.57 -8.50
CA VAL A 63 8.93 5.57 -9.36
C VAL A 63 8.56 4.96 -10.71
N ARG A 64 7.32 5.19 -11.13
CA ARG A 64 6.79 4.84 -12.44
C ARG A 64 6.64 6.11 -13.28
N ARG A 65 7.24 6.14 -14.48
CA ARG A 65 7.05 7.20 -15.49
C ARG A 65 6.91 6.60 -16.88
N GLY A 66 5.78 6.85 -17.54
CA GLY A 66 5.52 6.29 -18.87
C GLY A 66 5.62 4.76 -18.85
N ASP A 67 6.57 4.19 -19.59
CA ASP A 67 6.84 2.74 -19.68
C ASP A 67 8.05 2.26 -18.89
N GLU A 68 8.71 3.13 -18.14
CA GLU A 68 9.76 2.75 -17.18
C GLU A 68 9.27 2.74 -15.72
N GLN A 69 9.74 1.76 -14.94
CA GLN A 69 9.59 1.69 -13.49
C GLN A 69 10.97 1.52 -12.85
N THR A 70 11.39 2.44 -12.00
CA THR A 70 12.71 2.43 -11.38
C THR A 70 12.58 2.40 -9.86
N ALA A 71 13.28 1.47 -9.22
CA ALA A 71 13.35 1.32 -7.78
C ALA A 71 14.78 1.58 -7.29
N VAL A 72 14.90 2.23 -6.14
CA VAL A 72 16.11 2.23 -5.31
C VAL A 72 15.75 1.49 -4.03
N HIS A 73 16.54 0.46 -3.69
CA HIS A 73 16.39 -0.29 -2.44
C HIS A 73 17.57 0.01 -1.52
N LEU A 74 17.29 0.13 -0.23
CA LEU A 74 18.28 0.30 0.83
C LEU A 74 18.02 -0.75 1.90
N SER A 75 19.08 -1.35 2.44
CA SER A 75 18.96 -2.31 3.54
C SER A 75 20.15 -2.20 4.47
N ASP A 76 19.90 -2.41 5.76
CA ASP A 76 20.95 -2.46 6.78
C ASP A 76 20.52 -3.31 7.98
N ALA A 77 21.46 -3.54 8.89
CA ALA A 77 21.15 -4.18 10.17
C ALA A 77 20.23 -3.25 10.98
N ILE A 78 19.26 -3.83 11.68
CA ILE A 78 18.40 -3.05 12.57
C ILE A 78 19.25 -2.45 13.69
N ASP A 79 19.04 -1.16 13.97
CA ASP A 79 19.66 -0.46 15.09
C ASP A 79 18.67 -0.31 16.26
N GLN A 80 19.11 0.35 17.32
CA GLN A 80 18.30 0.67 18.49
C GLN A 80 17.74 2.10 18.44
N ASP A 81 17.60 2.68 17.23
CA ASP A 81 17.24 4.09 17.03
C ASP A 81 15.93 4.24 16.24
N ARG A 82 14.89 3.52 16.66
CA ARG A 82 13.59 3.47 15.99
C ARG A 82 12.77 4.77 16.06
N LEU A 83 13.17 5.72 16.91
CA LEU A 83 12.56 7.04 16.96
C LEU A 83 13.11 7.96 15.85
N ASN A 84 14.36 7.75 15.42
CA ASN A 84 14.94 8.40 14.26
C ASN A 84 14.89 7.42 13.08
N GLN A 85 13.72 7.31 12.46
CA GLN A 85 13.47 6.31 11.42
C GLN A 85 14.37 6.54 10.19
N HIS A 86 15.31 5.62 9.95
CA HIS A 86 16.25 5.75 8.84
C HIS A 86 16.81 4.41 8.37
N VAL A 87 17.15 4.35 7.08
CA VAL A 87 17.98 3.30 6.47
C VAL A 87 18.96 4.00 5.54
N LEU A 88 20.23 4.10 5.97
CA LEU A 88 21.26 4.86 5.25
C LEU A 88 20.80 6.30 4.99
N GLY A 89 20.76 6.72 3.71
CA GLY A 89 20.32 8.04 3.28
C GLY A 89 18.80 8.25 3.26
N TYR A 90 18.00 7.20 3.50
CA TYR A 90 16.54 7.29 3.57
C TYR A 90 16.08 7.59 4.99
N ARG A 91 15.20 8.58 5.18
CA ARG A 91 14.68 9.02 6.49
C ARG A 91 13.19 9.29 6.46
N VAL A 92 12.50 8.95 7.55
CA VAL A 92 11.12 9.37 7.85
C VAL A 92 11.14 10.23 9.11
N GLU A 93 10.98 11.52 8.93
CA GLU A 93 11.01 12.52 10.00
C GLU A 93 9.58 12.90 10.39
N VAL A 94 9.16 12.49 11.58
CA VAL A 94 7.84 12.83 12.13
C VAL A 94 7.90 14.22 12.73
N THR A 95 7.30 15.21 12.08
CA THR A 95 7.33 16.62 12.54
C THR A 95 6.12 16.96 13.41
N GLU A 96 4.95 16.42 13.06
CA GLU A 96 3.73 16.49 13.84
C GLU A 96 3.04 15.11 13.73
N PRO A 97 3.13 14.23 14.74
CA PRO A 97 2.63 12.85 14.65
C PRO A 97 1.18 12.80 14.16
N LEU A 98 0.87 11.88 13.24
CA LEU A 98 -0.44 11.71 12.60
C LEU A 98 -0.88 12.86 11.68
N HIS A 99 -0.09 13.94 11.53
CA HIS A 99 -0.45 15.11 10.72
C HIS A 99 0.61 15.48 9.67
N LYS A 100 1.89 15.54 10.05
CA LYS A 100 3.00 15.97 9.20
C LYS A 100 4.22 15.08 9.34
N VAL A 101 4.71 14.61 8.21
CA VAL A 101 5.89 13.74 8.10
C VAL A 101 6.73 14.22 6.93
N ARG A 102 8.06 14.10 7.02
CA ARG A 102 8.97 14.40 5.93
C ARG A 102 9.76 13.16 5.56
N ILE A 103 9.81 12.86 4.26
CA ILE A 103 10.59 11.77 3.69
C ILE A 103 11.79 12.39 2.99
N VAL A 104 12.98 11.91 3.33
CA VAL A 104 14.22 12.33 2.68
C VAL A 104 14.92 11.10 2.12
N LEU A 105 15.39 11.18 0.88
CA LEU A 105 16.37 10.26 0.30
C LEU A 105 17.55 11.12 -0.15
N ASP A 106 18.68 10.99 0.54
CA ASP A 106 19.95 11.56 0.07
C ASP A 106 20.28 11.02 -1.33
N GLU A 107 20.95 11.82 -2.16
CA GLU A 107 21.27 11.43 -3.52
C GLU A 107 22.04 10.10 -3.54
N THR A 108 21.42 9.10 -4.17
CA THR A 108 22.01 7.77 -4.35
C THR A 108 21.44 7.14 -5.60
N GLU A 109 22.27 6.43 -6.36
CA GLU A 109 21.86 5.77 -7.60
C GLU A 109 21.13 6.68 -8.61
N GLY A 110 21.43 7.99 -8.60
CA GLY A 110 20.78 9.00 -9.45
C GLY A 110 19.37 9.40 -9.00
N ILE A 111 18.95 9.06 -7.78
CA ILE A 111 17.67 9.50 -7.21
C ILE A 111 17.88 10.23 -5.89
N ALA A 112 17.17 11.34 -5.71
CA ALA A 112 17.04 12.05 -4.43
C ALA A 112 15.59 12.50 -4.21
N ALA A 113 15.20 12.67 -2.95
CA ALA A 113 13.88 13.14 -2.59
C ALA A 113 13.89 13.99 -1.31
N ASP A 114 13.07 15.02 -1.27
CA ASP A 114 12.70 15.74 -0.05
C ASP A 114 11.20 16.07 -0.15
N LEU A 115 10.39 15.27 0.52
CA LEU A 115 8.94 15.28 0.40
C LEU A 115 8.32 15.51 1.78
N SER A 116 7.56 16.58 1.94
CA SER A 116 6.79 16.84 3.17
C SER A 116 5.31 16.52 2.94
N TRP A 117 4.78 15.62 3.76
CA TRP A 117 3.39 15.24 3.87
C TRP A 117 2.63 16.18 4.79
N GLU A 118 1.41 16.54 4.38
CA GLU A 118 0.40 17.15 5.24
C GLU A 118 -0.92 16.40 5.09
N GLY A 119 -1.42 15.84 6.19
CA GLY A 119 -2.69 15.13 6.23
C GLY A 119 -3.86 16.04 5.89
N LEU A 120 -4.68 15.64 4.90
CA LEU A 120 -5.92 16.34 4.53
C LEU A 120 -7.08 15.98 5.47
N PHE A 121 -6.99 14.82 6.10
CA PHE A 121 -8.00 14.23 6.98
C PHE A 121 -7.33 13.55 8.16
N ASP A 122 -8.09 13.31 9.22
CA ASP A 122 -7.63 12.52 10.35
C ASP A 122 -7.31 11.08 9.93
N VAL A 123 -6.38 10.44 10.65
CA VAL A 123 -6.01 9.05 10.43
C VAL A 123 -7.20 8.11 10.71
N VAL A 124 -7.38 7.11 9.86
CA VAL A 124 -8.36 6.04 10.07
C VAL A 124 -7.65 4.84 10.68
N GLN A 125 -8.05 4.45 11.88
CA GLN A 125 -7.69 3.13 12.40
C GLN A 125 -8.52 2.07 11.67
N GLU A 126 -7.88 1.21 10.90
CA GLU A 126 -8.56 0.13 10.22
C GLU A 126 -8.93 -1.00 11.19
N GLN A 127 -9.79 -1.91 10.74
CA GLN A 127 -10.09 -3.12 11.50
C GLN A 127 -8.85 -4.03 11.58
N PRO A 128 -8.61 -4.73 12.71
CA PRO A 128 -7.57 -5.74 12.78
C PRO A 128 -7.74 -6.76 11.66
N HIS A 129 -6.65 -7.04 10.95
CA HIS A 129 -6.65 -7.98 9.85
C HIS A 129 -6.05 -9.29 10.33
N LEU A 130 -6.82 -10.38 10.30
CA LEU A 130 -6.39 -11.72 10.69
C LEU A 130 -6.60 -12.69 9.54
N MET A 131 -5.54 -13.40 9.15
CA MET A 131 -5.58 -14.50 8.19
C MET A 131 -4.93 -15.74 8.77
N ARG A 132 -5.50 -16.90 8.44
CA ARG A 132 -4.99 -18.20 8.85
C ARG A 132 -4.86 -19.14 7.66
N GLN A 133 -3.86 -20.02 7.75
CA GLN A 133 -3.75 -21.20 6.92
C GLN A 133 -3.75 -22.42 7.85
N GLY A 134 -4.90 -23.11 7.91
CA GLY A 134 -5.15 -24.12 8.94
C GLY A 134 -4.97 -23.52 10.34
N ASN A 135 -4.08 -24.10 11.13
CA ASN A 135 -3.83 -23.66 12.51
C ASN A 135 -2.85 -22.48 12.62
N ARG A 136 -2.14 -22.14 11.54
CA ARG A 136 -1.11 -21.11 11.53
C ARG A 136 -1.71 -19.74 11.21
N VAL A 137 -1.39 -18.73 12.02
CA VAL A 137 -1.60 -17.32 11.67
C VAL A 137 -0.59 -16.95 10.60
N THR A 138 -1.08 -16.47 9.46
CA THR A 138 -0.23 -15.98 8.35
C THR A 138 -0.20 -14.47 8.30
N LEU A 139 -1.27 -13.81 8.76
CA LEU A 139 -1.34 -12.36 8.94
C LEU A 139 -2.11 -12.09 10.23
N ASP A 140 -1.59 -11.25 11.10
CA ASP A 140 -2.29 -10.70 12.27
C ASP A 140 -1.72 -9.31 12.52
N ALA A 141 -2.39 -8.30 11.97
CA ALA A 141 -1.85 -6.96 11.89
C ALA A 141 -2.90 -5.90 12.20
N GLN A 142 -2.41 -4.80 12.74
CA GLN A 142 -3.14 -3.54 12.87
C GLN A 142 -2.57 -2.53 11.86
N ARG A 143 -3.41 -1.59 11.44
CA ARG A 143 -3.04 -0.53 10.51
C ARG A 143 -3.80 0.75 10.79
N PHE A 144 -3.19 1.86 10.40
CA PHE A 144 -3.94 3.06 10.06
C PHE A 144 -3.63 3.54 8.64
N ALA A 145 -4.55 4.33 8.09
CA ALA A 145 -4.44 4.94 6.78
C ALA A 145 -4.73 6.44 6.84
N GLN A 146 -4.18 7.21 5.91
CA GLN A 146 -4.44 8.65 5.81
C GLN A 146 -4.25 9.15 4.38
N LEU A 147 -5.05 10.15 4.01
CA LEU A 147 -4.88 10.92 2.78
C LEU A 147 -4.32 12.31 3.08
N GLY A 148 -3.52 12.80 2.14
CA GLY A 148 -2.73 13.99 2.35
C GLY A 148 -2.15 14.54 1.05
N THR A 149 -1.56 15.71 1.16
CA THR A 149 -0.84 16.37 0.07
C THR A 149 0.66 16.30 0.31
N TRP A 150 1.40 16.43 -0.79
CA TRP A 150 2.85 16.44 -0.76
C TRP A 150 3.40 17.79 -1.22
N ARG A 151 4.50 18.24 -0.62
CA ARG A 151 5.30 19.35 -1.13
C ARG A 151 6.79 19.02 -1.12
N GLY A 152 7.56 19.64 -2.00
CA GLY A 152 9.03 19.50 -2.02
C GLY A 152 9.56 19.18 -3.40
N PHE A 153 10.43 18.19 -3.53
CA PHE A 153 10.97 17.79 -4.83
C PHE A 153 11.38 16.31 -4.89
N LEU A 154 11.42 15.81 -6.13
CA LEU A 154 12.10 14.60 -6.54
C LEU A 154 13.21 14.97 -7.52
N GLU A 155 14.32 14.27 -7.48
CA GLU A 155 15.35 14.36 -8.51
C GLU A 155 15.64 12.96 -9.02
N ILE A 156 15.54 12.76 -10.33
CA ILE A 156 15.76 11.47 -10.99
C ILE A 156 16.63 11.72 -12.20
N ASP A 157 17.84 11.16 -12.20
CA ASP A 157 18.83 11.28 -13.27
C ASP A 157 19.12 12.74 -13.67
N GLY A 158 19.23 13.63 -12.67
CA GLY A 158 19.46 15.07 -12.85
C GLY A 158 18.23 15.86 -13.29
N GLN A 159 17.07 15.21 -13.47
CA GLN A 159 15.80 15.89 -13.69
C GLN A 159 15.10 16.14 -12.35
N ARG A 160 14.98 17.42 -12.00
CA ARG A 160 14.18 17.85 -10.85
C ARG A 160 12.69 17.94 -11.23
N ILE A 161 11.84 17.41 -10.35
CA ILE A 161 10.39 17.48 -10.41
C ILE A 161 9.92 18.18 -9.14
N ASP A 162 9.30 19.35 -9.31
CA ASP A 162 8.72 20.07 -8.18
C ASP A 162 7.40 19.41 -7.75
N VAL A 163 7.27 19.20 -6.45
CA VAL A 163 6.09 18.59 -5.82
C VAL A 163 5.29 19.72 -5.21
N ASP A 164 4.19 20.11 -5.86
CA ASP A 164 3.27 21.18 -5.45
C ASP A 164 2.05 20.59 -4.72
N PRO A 165 1.79 20.96 -3.45
CA PRO A 165 0.67 20.42 -2.68
C PRO A 165 -0.71 20.80 -3.22
N ALA A 166 -0.81 21.77 -4.13
CA ALA A 166 -2.06 22.06 -4.83
C ALA A 166 -2.50 20.91 -5.75
N VAL A 167 -1.53 20.10 -6.22
CA VAL A 167 -1.76 19.07 -7.25
C VAL A 167 -1.35 17.68 -6.73
N TRP A 168 -0.22 17.60 -6.02
CA TRP A 168 0.32 16.35 -5.52
C TRP A 168 -0.43 15.85 -4.28
N ILE A 169 -0.95 14.63 -4.40
CA ILE A 169 -1.75 13.96 -3.39
C ILE A 169 -1.25 12.52 -3.26
N GLY A 170 -1.64 11.87 -2.17
CA GLY A 170 -1.45 10.44 -2.04
C GLY A 170 -2.11 9.88 -0.79
N SER A 171 -1.83 8.61 -0.57
CA SER A 171 -2.18 7.88 0.63
C SER A 171 -0.93 7.40 1.33
N ARG A 172 -1.01 7.33 2.65
CA ARG A 172 -0.05 6.61 3.48
C ARG A 172 -0.77 5.59 4.32
N ASP A 173 -0.09 4.51 4.61
CA ASP A 173 -0.49 3.59 5.65
C ASP A 173 0.69 3.19 6.50
N ARG A 174 0.39 2.78 7.71
CA ARG A 174 1.37 2.20 8.59
C ARG A 174 0.77 0.99 9.26
N SER A 175 1.47 -0.12 9.17
CA SER A 175 1.00 -1.42 9.59
C SER A 175 2.05 -2.15 10.42
N TRP A 176 1.56 -2.93 11.37
CA TRP A 176 2.41 -3.66 12.31
C TRP A 176 1.73 -4.93 12.80
N GLY A 177 2.53 -5.91 13.19
CA GLY A 177 2.06 -7.22 13.62
C GLY A 177 2.78 -8.33 12.88
N ILE A 178 2.08 -9.38 12.50
CA ILE A 178 2.61 -10.54 11.79
C ILE A 178 2.20 -10.46 10.32
N ARG A 179 3.16 -10.53 9.40
CA ARG A 179 2.93 -10.65 7.95
C ARG A 179 4.12 -11.32 7.28
N PRO A 180 3.96 -12.15 6.24
CA PRO A 180 5.10 -12.83 5.62
C PRO A 180 6.14 -11.83 5.11
N ILE A 181 7.38 -11.96 5.61
CA ILE A 181 8.56 -11.13 5.32
C ILE A 181 9.81 -12.00 5.32
N GLY A 182 10.89 -11.51 4.71
CA GLY A 182 12.17 -12.19 4.63
C GLY A 182 12.10 -13.50 3.81
N GLU A 183 13.16 -14.30 3.90
CA GLU A 183 13.30 -15.52 3.11
C GLU A 183 12.29 -16.60 3.51
N ALA A 184 11.76 -17.37 2.57
CA ALA A 184 10.82 -18.45 2.90
C ALA A 184 11.34 -19.39 3.99
N GLU A 185 10.47 -19.81 4.91
CA GLU A 185 10.82 -20.84 5.89
C GLU A 185 11.09 -22.18 5.20
N PRO A 186 11.92 -23.05 5.81
CA PRO A 186 12.07 -24.42 5.33
C PRO A 186 10.71 -25.08 5.12
N ALA A 187 10.50 -25.65 3.94
CA ALA A 187 9.21 -26.19 3.55
C ALA A 187 8.76 -27.30 4.53
N GLY A 188 7.55 -27.13 5.08
CA GLY A 188 6.84 -28.16 5.83
C GLY A 188 5.95 -29.02 4.93
N ARG A 189 4.96 -29.69 5.52
CA ARG A 189 3.88 -30.32 4.75
C ARG A 189 3.15 -29.22 3.95
N PRO A 190 2.86 -29.43 2.65
CA PRO A 190 2.03 -28.51 1.87
C PRO A 190 0.68 -28.24 2.55
N ALA A 191 0.18 -27.01 2.39
CA ALA A 191 -1.12 -26.63 2.89
C ALA A 191 -2.23 -27.51 2.29
N ASP A 192 -3.22 -27.82 3.12
CA ASP A 192 -4.38 -28.64 2.77
C ASP A 192 -5.64 -28.01 3.41
N PRO A 193 -6.52 -27.37 2.63
CA PRO A 193 -6.40 -27.17 1.18
C PRO A 193 -5.24 -26.24 0.80
N PRO A 194 -4.73 -26.30 -0.46
CA PRO A 194 -3.70 -25.38 -0.94
C PRO A 194 -4.22 -23.93 -0.96
N PHE A 195 -3.30 -22.97 -1.06
CA PHE A 195 -3.70 -21.58 -1.35
C PHE A 195 -4.21 -21.50 -2.79
N GLU A 196 -5.51 -21.31 -2.94
CA GLU A 196 -6.17 -21.30 -4.26
C GLU A 196 -6.25 -19.89 -4.86
N GLY A 197 -6.17 -18.84 -4.04
CA GLY A 197 -6.22 -17.46 -4.50
C GLY A 197 -6.54 -16.45 -3.39
N MET A 198 -6.42 -15.18 -3.74
CA MET A 198 -6.77 -14.03 -2.91
C MET A 198 -7.25 -12.91 -3.82
N TRP A 199 -8.39 -12.33 -3.47
CA TRP A 199 -8.88 -11.11 -4.09
C TRP A 199 -8.79 -9.97 -3.08
N TRP A 200 -8.15 -8.88 -3.48
CA TRP A 200 -7.80 -7.75 -2.62
C TRP A 200 -8.23 -6.45 -3.30
N LEU A 201 -8.85 -5.56 -2.53
CA LEU A 201 -9.18 -4.22 -2.96
C LEU A 201 -8.87 -3.22 -1.85
N TYR A 202 -8.14 -2.17 -2.18
CA TYR A 202 -7.87 -1.06 -1.28
C TYR A 202 -8.01 0.28 -2.03
N VAL A 203 -8.92 1.14 -1.59
CA VAL A 203 -9.29 2.38 -2.31
C VAL A 203 -9.36 3.57 -1.35
N PRO A 204 -8.21 4.12 -0.94
CA PRO A 204 -8.20 5.34 -0.17
C PRO A 204 -8.14 6.56 -1.13
N ILE A 205 -9.24 7.32 -1.18
CA ILE A 205 -9.44 8.46 -2.12
C ILE A 205 -9.89 9.70 -1.35
N ALA A 206 -9.30 10.85 -1.67
CA ALA A 206 -9.65 12.16 -1.12
C ALA A 206 -10.49 12.97 -2.11
N PHE A 207 -11.58 13.54 -1.62
CA PHE A 207 -12.43 14.54 -2.26
C PHE A 207 -12.27 15.89 -1.53
N ASP A 208 -12.91 16.95 -2.03
CA ASP A 208 -12.79 18.27 -1.42
C ASP A 208 -13.31 18.33 0.02
N GLU A 209 -14.38 17.61 0.38
CA GLU A 209 -15.00 17.71 1.72
C GLU A 209 -14.79 16.46 2.60
N PHE A 210 -14.44 15.33 1.98
CA PHE A 210 -14.29 14.06 2.66
C PHE A 210 -13.26 13.17 1.97
N SER A 211 -12.76 12.18 2.68
CA SER A 211 -12.07 11.03 2.11
C SER A 211 -12.84 9.75 2.33
N ILE A 212 -12.53 8.72 1.55
CA ILE A 212 -12.88 7.34 1.84
C ILE A 212 -11.62 6.51 2.04
N VAL A 213 -11.72 5.48 2.87
CA VAL A 213 -10.81 4.34 2.95
C VAL A 213 -11.66 3.09 2.84
N LEU A 214 -11.63 2.45 1.66
CA LEU A 214 -12.28 1.17 1.43
C LEU A 214 -11.22 0.07 1.44
N ILE A 215 -11.50 -1.01 2.17
CA ILE A 215 -10.66 -2.20 2.19
C ILE A 215 -11.50 -3.47 2.18
N ILE A 216 -11.18 -4.38 1.27
CA ILE A 216 -11.84 -5.67 1.15
C ILE A 216 -10.82 -6.77 0.83
N GLN A 217 -11.00 -7.92 1.46
CA GLN A 217 -10.34 -9.16 1.07
C GLN A 217 -11.35 -10.29 0.94
N GLU A 218 -11.35 -10.96 -0.21
CA GLU A 218 -12.22 -12.09 -0.52
C GLU A 218 -11.39 -13.39 -0.66
N GLU A 219 -11.92 -14.47 -0.09
CA GLU A 219 -11.50 -15.84 -0.37
C GLU A 219 -11.89 -16.24 -1.81
N PRO A 220 -11.35 -17.33 -2.35
CA PRO A 220 -11.64 -17.77 -3.72
C PRO A 220 -13.13 -17.94 -4.06
N ASN A 221 -13.98 -18.23 -3.08
CA ASN A 221 -15.44 -18.37 -3.25
C ASN A 221 -16.22 -17.04 -3.10
N GLY A 222 -15.54 -15.91 -2.88
CA GLY A 222 -16.13 -14.60 -2.63
C GLY A 222 -16.46 -14.30 -1.17
N PHE A 223 -16.10 -15.16 -0.21
CA PHE A 223 -16.30 -14.87 1.21
C PHE A 223 -15.39 -13.73 1.65
N ARG A 224 -15.97 -12.63 2.15
CA ARG A 224 -15.20 -11.48 2.66
C ARG A 224 -14.64 -11.77 4.04
N SER A 225 -13.33 -12.01 4.08
CA SER A 225 -12.56 -12.14 5.31
C SER A 225 -12.24 -10.78 5.95
N LEU A 226 -12.23 -9.71 5.13
CA LEU A 226 -12.09 -8.33 5.56
C LEU A 226 -13.04 -7.45 4.75
N ASN A 227 -13.75 -6.53 5.40
CA ASN A 227 -14.64 -5.58 4.77
C ASN A 227 -14.79 -4.33 5.65
N ASP A 228 -14.23 -3.21 5.23
CA ASP A 228 -14.50 -1.92 5.84
C ASP A 228 -14.55 -0.81 4.78
N CYS A 229 -15.45 0.15 4.95
CA CYS A 229 -15.54 1.33 4.10
C CYS A 229 -15.85 2.53 4.97
N THR A 230 -14.82 3.31 5.27
CA THR A 230 -14.91 4.44 6.19
C THR A 230 -14.79 5.75 5.43
N ARG A 231 -15.76 6.64 5.62
CA ARG A 231 -15.78 8.02 5.13
C ARG A 231 -15.38 8.97 6.27
N ILE A 232 -14.46 9.89 5.98
CA ILE A 232 -13.87 10.84 6.93
C ILE A 232 -14.09 12.23 6.39
N TRP A 233 -14.73 13.09 7.16
CA TRP A 233 -15.02 14.46 6.79
C TRP A 233 -13.91 15.39 7.31
N LYS A 234 -13.69 16.51 6.60
CA LYS A 234 -12.72 17.55 7.05
C LYS A 234 -13.00 18.10 8.44
N ASP A 235 -14.25 18.04 8.91
CA ASP A 235 -14.67 18.49 10.23
C ASP A 235 -14.44 17.44 11.35
N GLY A 236 -13.80 16.31 11.03
CA GLY A 236 -13.49 15.23 11.95
C GLY A 236 -14.61 14.21 12.14
N ARG A 237 -15.78 14.37 11.48
CA ARG A 237 -16.80 13.32 11.48
C ARG A 237 -16.30 12.08 10.74
N VAL A 238 -16.63 10.92 11.30
CA VAL A 238 -16.34 9.62 10.71
C VAL A 238 -17.64 8.85 10.53
N GLU A 239 -17.82 8.25 9.36
CA GLU A 239 -18.98 7.46 8.99
C GLU A 239 -18.54 6.14 8.38
N GLN A 240 -19.04 5.03 8.91
CA GLN A 240 -18.91 3.74 8.24
C GLN A 240 -20.03 3.63 7.20
N LEU A 241 -19.66 3.49 5.94
CA LEU A 241 -20.62 3.24 4.86
C LEU A 241 -21.15 1.81 4.95
N GLY A 242 -22.38 1.61 4.49
CA GLY A 242 -22.99 0.29 4.39
C GLY A 242 -22.24 -0.64 3.45
N TRP A 243 -22.65 -1.92 3.43
CA TRP A 243 -21.95 -2.99 2.72
C TRP A 243 -21.62 -2.64 1.25
N PRO A 244 -20.34 -2.44 0.90
CA PRO A 244 -19.97 -1.97 -0.43
C PRO A 244 -20.05 -3.11 -1.45
N ARG A 245 -20.77 -2.91 -2.54
CA ARG A 245 -20.87 -3.85 -3.67
C ARG A 245 -19.90 -3.42 -4.75
N ILE A 246 -18.97 -4.31 -5.10
CA ILE A 246 -17.87 -3.98 -6.02
C ILE A 246 -18.08 -4.67 -7.35
N LYS A 247 -17.84 -3.93 -8.43
CA LYS A 247 -17.60 -4.47 -9.77
C LYS A 247 -16.27 -3.93 -10.29
N ILE A 248 -15.26 -4.78 -10.41
CA ILE A 248 -14.00 -4.44 -11.07
C ILE A 248 -14.17 -4.55 -12.58
N HIS A 249 -13.66 -3.57 -13.31
CA HIS A 249 -13.57 -3.59 -14.76
C HIS A 249 -12.14 -3.96 -15.13
N TYR A 250 -11.95 -5.09 -15.79
CA TYR A 250 -10.63 -5.58 -16.18
C TYR A 250 -10.37 -5.32 -17.66
N ARG A 251 -9.10 -5.13 -18.01
CA ARG A 251 -8.65 -5.17 -19.40
C ARG A 251 -8.76 -6.60 -19.91
N SER A 252 -9.50 -6.78 -21.02
CA SER A 252 -9.65 -8.05 -21.73
C SER A 252 -8.30 -8.72 -21.97
N GLY A 253 -8.25 -10.04 -21.76
CA GLY A 253 -7.04 -10.86 -21.87
C GLY A 253 -6.09 -10.73 -20.67
N THR A 254 -6.44 -9.98 -19.62
CA THR A 254 -5.58 -9.78 -18.44
C THR A 254 -6.36 -9.87 -17.13
N ARG A 255 -5.65 -9.71 -16.00
CA ARG A 255 -6.21 -9.46 -14.66
C ARG A 255 -5.98 -8.03 -14.18
N ILE A 256 -5.53 -7.15 -15.07
CA ILE A 256 -5.19 -5.76 -14.74
C ILE A 256 -6.48 -4.94 -14.79
N PRO A 257 -6.87 -4.26 -13.70
CA PRO A 257 -8.08 -3.46 -13.70
C PRO A 257 -7.88 -2.17 -14.52
N THR A 258 -8.94 -1.72 -15.16
CA THR A 258 -9.06 -0.39 -15.77
C THR A 258 -9.90 0.56 -14.92
N GLY A 259 -10.58 0.04 -13.90
CA GLY A 259 -11.40 0.81 -12.97
C GLY A 259 -12.30 -0.08 -12.12
N ALA A 260 -13.17 0.54 -11.32
CA ALA A 260 -14.16 -0.14 -10.50
C ALA A 260 -15.45 0.68 -10.39
N THR A 261 -16.57 -0.01 -10.20
CA THR A 261 -17.81 0.59 -9.71
C THR A 261 -18.06 0.06 -8.30
N ILE A 262 -18.31 0.98 -7.37
CA ILE A 262 -18.51 0.69 -5.94
C ILE A 262 -19.84 1.30 -5.54
N ASP A 263 -20.83 0.48 -5.23
CA ASP A 263 -22.13 0.94 -4.72
C ASP A 263 -22.22 0.63 -3.22
N ALA A 264 -22.43 1.65 -2.40
CA ALA A 264 -22.59 1.57 -0.95
C ALA A 264 -23.81 2.41 -0.50
N THR A 265 -24.01 2.54 0.81
CA THR A 265 -25.07 3.38 1.39
C THR A 265 -24.53 4.24 2.52
N ALA A 266 -24.97 5.49 2.61
CA ALA A 266 -24.77 6.33 3.78
C ALA A 266 -25.60 5.84 4.98
N LEU A 267 -25.36 6.39 6.16
CA LEU A 267 -26.03 6.00 7.40
C LEU A 267 -27.55 6.23 7.37
N ASP A 268 -28.01 7.24 6.63
CA ASP A 268 -29.44 7.53 6.45
C ASP A 268 -30.12 6.65 5.38
N GLY A 269 -29.37 5.74 4.75
CA GLY A 269 -29.83 4.85 3.69
C GLY A 269 -29.71 5.42 2.28
N SER A 270 -29.20 6.65 2.11
CA SER A 270 -28.93 7.22 0.80
C SER A 270 -27.90 6.39 0.04
N ALA A 271 -28.13 6.18 -1.26
CA ALA A 271 -27.17 5.47 -2.11
C ALA A 271 -25.91 6.32 -2.30
N VAL A 272 -24.74 5.71 -2.16
CA VAL A 272 -23.44 6.33 -2.42
C VAL A 272 -22.72 5.48 -3.46
N ARG A 273 -22.35 6.08 -4.58
CA ARG A 273 -21.69 5.39 -5.68
C ARG A 273 -20.35 6.02 -5.99
N PHE A 274 -19.31 5.21 -6.13
CA PHE A 274 -18.01 5.61 -6.65
C PHE A 274 -17.74 4.91 -7.97
N ASP A 275 -17.46 5.68 -9.01
CA ASP A 275 -16.90 5.16 -10.26
C ASP A 275 -15.41 5.55 -10.30
N VAL A 276 -14.55 4.53 -10.16
CA VAL A 276 -13.10 4.64 -10.05
C VAL A 276 -12.45 4.31 -11.38
N GLU A 277 -11.51 5.14 -11.81
CA GLU A 277 -10.70 4.99 -13.01
C GLU A 277 -9.25 4.69 -12.59
N SER A 278 -8.67 3.64 -13.16
CA SER A 278 -7.25 3.34 -12.98
C SER A 278 -6.42 4.17 -13.96
N LYS A 279 -5.47 4.94 -13.44
CA LYS A 279 -4.37 5.52 -14.21
C LYS A 279 -3.05 4.90 -13.76
N LEU A 280 -2.11 4.79 -14.69
CA LEU A 280 -0.73 4.35 -14.46
C LEU A 280 -0.57 3.15 -13.51
N PRO A 281 -0.85 1.91 -13.97
CA PRO A 281 -0.68 0.71 -13.14
C PRO A 281 0.78 0.49 -12.74
N VAL A 282 0.99 0.21 -11.46
CA VAL A 282 2.28 -0.11 -10.83
C VAL A 282 2.15 -1.45 -10.09
N PRO A 283 2.59 -2.57 -10.67
CA PRO A 283 2.64 -3.85 -9.96
C PRO A 283 3.71 -3.77 -8.86
N ILE A 284 3.29 -3.54 -7.62
CA ILE A 284 4.20 -3.13 -6.53
C ILE A 284 5.09 -4.26 -6.00
N HIS A 285 4.86 -5.51 -6.39
CA HIS A 285 5.85 -6.57 -6.16
C HIS A 285 7.09 -6.39 -7.02
N VAL A 286 6.99 -5.73 -8.19
CA VAL A 286 8.14 -5.48 -9.07
C VAL A 286 8.89 -4.23 -8.56
N GLY A 287 9.92 -4.44 -7.74
CA GLY A 287 10.74 -3.36 -7.18
C GLY A 287 10.14 -2.61 -5.98
N GLY A 288 8.87 -2.84 -5.63
CA GLY A 288 8.31 -2.30 -4.37
C GLY A 288 8.43 -3.29 -3.20
N GLY A 289 8.62 -4.59 -3.46
CA GLY A 289 8.83 -5.63 -2.45
C GLY A 289 7.55 -6.20 -1.82
N TYR A 290 6.38 -5.90 -2.40
CA TYR A 290 5.06 -6.36 -1.93
C TYR A 290 4.62 -7.64 -2.63
N GLY A 291 5.31 -8.74 -2.38
CA GLY A 291 4.99 -10.04 -2.97
C GLY A 291 6.23 -10.89 -3.19
N GLY A 292 6.06 -12.06 -3.83
CA GLY A 292 7.12 -13.03 -4.04
C GLY A 292 8.01 -12.76 -5.26
N ASP A 293 8.25 -11.49 -5.61
CA ASP A 293 9.20 -11.18 -6.70
C ASP A 293 10.63 -11.52 -6.26
N ILE A 294 11.41 -12.11 -7.16
CA ILE A 294 12.77 -12.58 -6.86
C ILE A 294 13.78 -11.44 -6.72
N ASP A 295 13.50 -10.27 -7.31
CA ASP A 295 14.44 -9.16 -7.36
C ASP A 295 14.54 -8.44 -6.00
N TRP A 296 13.40 -8.26 -5.32
CA TRP A 296 13.33 -7.56 -4.04
C TRP A 296 12.17 -8.04 -3.17
N LEU A 297 12.45 -8.23 -1.87
CA LEU A 297 11.48 -8.58 -0.85
C LEU A 297 11.88 -7.88 0.47
N HIS A 298 10.87 -7.41 1.18
CA HIS A 298 11.00 -6.77 2.48
C HIS A 298 11.50 -7.75 3.56
N GLY A 299 12.38 -7.29 4.44
CA GLY A 299 12.93 -8.04 5.57
C GLY A 299 14.02 -9.04 5.20
N VAL A 300 14.62 -8.95 4.01
CA VAL A 300 15.72 -9.82 3.58
C VAL A 300 17.06 -9.19 3.94
N TRP A 301 17.98 -9.98 4.53
CA TRP A 301 19.33 -9.50 4.81
C TRP A 301 20.17 -9.40 3.53
N LYS A 302 20.63 -8.18 3.21
CA LYS A 302 21.44 -7.89 2.00
C LYS A 302 22.90 -7.56 2.29
N GLY A 303 23.32 -7.64 3.55
CA GLY A 303 24.62 -7.13 4.01
C GLY A 303 24.50 -5.72 4.61
N GLU A 304 25.55 -5.29 5.29
CA GLU A 304 25.59 -3.94 5.87
C GLU A 304 25.66 -2.88 4.77
N ARG A 305 24.94 -1.76 4.97
CA ARG A 305 24.97 -0.59 4.08
C ARG A 305 24.70 -0.93 2.61
N PHE A 306 23.69 -1.76 2.36
CA PHE A 306 23.30 -2.16 1.02
C PHE A 306 22.48 -1.05 0.33
N THR A 307 22.80 -0.79 -0.94
CA THR A 307 22.00 0.05 -1.83
C THR A 307 22.06 -0.51 -3.24
N GLU A 308 20.93 -0.55 -3.95
CA GLU A 308 20.88 -0.89 -5.37
C GLU A 308 19.82 -0.06 -6.09
N ARG A 309 20.01 0.09 -7.40
CA ARG A 309 18.97 0.55 -8.32
C ARG A 309 18.58 -0.56 -9.28
N ARG A 310 17.28 -0.65 -9.55
CA ARG A 310 16.68 -1.54 -10.55
C ARG A 310 15.74 -0.75 -11.43
N THR A 311 15.84 -0.94 -12.74
CA THR A 311 14.94 -0.33 -13.71
C THR A 311 14.29 -1.43 -14.53
N TYR A 312 12.98 -1.33 -14.67
CA TYR A 312 12.12 -2.30 -15.34
C TYR A 312 11.41 -1.62 -16.51
N ASP A 313 11.54 -2.22 -17.69
CA ASP A 313 10.69 -1.90 -18.83
C ASP A 313 9.35 -2.59 -18.64
N MET A 314 8.29 -1.82 -18.41
CA MET A 314 6.97 -2.35 -18.14
C MET A 314 6.25 -2.86 -19.39
N THR A 315 6.87 -2.71 -20.57
CA THR A 315 6.44 -3.33 -21.81
C THR A 315 7.14 -4.68 -22.08
N ASP A 316 8.16 -5.02 -21.30
CA ASP A 316 8.84 -6.30 -21.40
C ASP A 316 7.86 -7.44 -21.07
N PRO A 317 7.68 -8.44 -21.96
CA PRO A 317 6.84 -9.61 -21.70
C PRO A 317 7.17 -10.34 -20.39
N ALA A 318 8.44 -10.36 -19.96
CA ALA A 318 8.84 -10.96 -18.69
C ALA A 318 8.29 -10.19 -17.48
N ILE A 319 8.19 -8.87 -17.57
CA ILE A 319 7.61 -8.02 -16.51
C ILE A 319 6.09 -8.13 -16.53
N ILE A 320 5.47 -7.99 -17.71
CA ILE A 320 4.02 -8.14 -17.90
C ILE A 320 3.53 -9.49 -17.36
N GLY A 321 4.28 -10.56 -17.64
CA GLY A 321 3.98 -11.90 -17.15
C GLY A 321 3.98 -12.01 -15.62
N ARG A 322 4.73 -11.15 -14.90
CA ARG A 322 4.73 -11.09 -13.44
C ARG A 322 3.61 -10.20 -12.89
N SER A 323 3.20 -9.16 -13.59
CA SER A 323 2.28 -8.12 -13.09
C SER A 323 0.94 -8.66 -12.57
N GLY A 324 0.40 -9.72 -13.20
CA GLY A 324 -0.89 -10.32 -12.80
C GLY A 324 -0.85 -11.19 -11.54
N PHE A 325 0.34 -11.43 -10.97
CA PHE A 325 0.55 -12.31 -9.80
C PHE A 325 0.85 -11.53 -8.51
N GLY A 326 0.54 -10.24 -8.48
CA GLY A 326 0.66 -9.40 -7.31
C GLY A 326 -0.49 -8.39 -7.22
N VAL A 327 -0.43 -7.57 -6.19
CA VAL A 327 -1.27 -6.37 -6.08
C VAL A 327 -0.69 -5.27 -6.97
N ILE A 328 -1.57 -4.48 -7.57
CA ILE A 328 -1.21 -3.39 -8.47
C ILE A 328 -1.77 -2.11 -7.88
N ASP A 329 -0.90 -1.13 -7.67
CA ASP A 329 -1.28 0.22 -7.30
C ASP A 329 -1.54 1.04 -8.55
N HIS A 330 -2.63 1.80 -8.54
CA HIS A 330 -2.99 2.69 -9.61
C HIS A 330 -3.16 4.09 -9.05
N VAL A 331 -2.78 5.09 -9.85
CA VAL A 331 -3.25 6.45 -9.66
C VAL A 331 -4.77 6.43 -9.83
N GLY A 332 -5.50 6.55 -8.73
CA GLY A 332 -6.94 6.46 -8.66
C GLY A 332 -7.59 7.82 -8.86
N ARG A 333 -8.46 7.92 -9.87
CA ARG A 333 -9.45 9.00 -9.97
C ARG A 333 -10.81 8.42 -9.69
N ALA A 334 -11.62 9.07 -8.86
CA ALA A 334 -12.97 8.63 -8.59
C ALA A 334 -13.98 9.76 -8.79
N VAL A 335 -15.18 9.40 -9.24
CA VAL A 335 -16.36 10.25 -9.19
C VAL A 335 -17.32 9.65 -8.16
N CYS A 336 -17.66 10.43 -7.13
CA CYS A 336 -18.63 10.05 -6.12
C CYS A 336 -19.99 10.72 -6.40
N THR A 337 -21.07 9.95 -6.33
CA THR A 337 -22.45 10.46 -6.41
C THR A 337 -23.23 9.94 -5.20
N GLU A 338 -23.84 10.84 -4.42
CA GLU A 338 -24.67 10.50 -3.25
C GLU A 338 -26.12 10.95 -3.49
N GLY A 339 -27.06 10.00 -3.45
CA GLY A 339 -28.47 10.24 -3.75
C GLY A 339 -28.67 10.90 -5.12
N ASN A 340 -29.34 12.06 -5.12
CA ASN A 340 -29.54 12.92 -6.31
C ASN A 340 -28.58 14.13 -6.32
N GLY A 341 -27.54 14.12 -5.49
CA GLY A 341 -26.54 15.19 -5.42
C GLY A 341 -25.71 15.31 -6.69
N ALA A 342 -25.05 16.46 -6.85
CA ALA A 342 -24.08 16.64 -7.92
C ALA A 342 -22.87 15.72 -7.69
N PRO A 343 -22.32 15.09 -8.74
CA PRO A 343 -21.13 14.27 -8.61
C PRO A 343 -19.93 15.13 -8.19
N VAL A 344 -19.08 14.58 -7.32
CA VAL A 344 -17.81 15.19 -6.88
C VAL A 344 -16.65 14.31 -7.31
N GLU A 345 -15.52 14.93 -7.64
CA GLU A 345 -14.30 14.24 -8.07
C GLU A 345 -13.30 14.12 -6.92
N GLY A 346 -12.60 13.00 -6.87
CA GLY A 346 -11.55 12.73 -5.90
C GLY A 346 -10.39 11.96 -6.51
N TRP A 347 -9.26 11.98 -5.79
CA TRP A 347 -7.99 11.39 -6.22
C TRP A 347 -7.29 10.68 -5.06
N GLY A 348 -6.50 9.65 -5.36
CA GLY A 348 -5.73 8.88 -4.38
C GLY A 348 -5.29 7.55 -4.95
N LEU A 349 -5.32 6.49 -4.13
CA LEU A 349 -4.91 5.15 -4.53
C LEU A 349 -6.11 4.29 -4.93
N PHE A 350 -5.95 3.56 -6.03
CA PHE A 350 -6.74 2.38 -6.34
C PHE A 350 -5.79 1.18 -6.41
N GLU A 351 -5.74 0.39 -5.34
CA GLU A 351 -4.95 -0.84 -5.27
C GLU A 351 -5.87 -2.05 -5.44
N HIS A 352 -5.48 -2.96 -6.32
CA HIS A 352 -6.27 -4.17 -6.60
C HIS A 352 -5.37 -5.37 -6.91
N GLY A 353 -5.78 -6.55 -6.46
CA GLY A 353 -5.15 -7.81 -6.82
C GLY A 353 -6.18 -8.93 -6.93
N ALA A 354 -6.12 -9.73 -7.99
CA ALA A 354 -6.92 -10.94 -8.13
C ALA A 354 -6.00 -12.12 -8.47
N LEU A 355 -5.41 -12.71 -7.43
CA LEU A 355 -4.45 -13.80 -7.54
C LEU A 355 -5.17 -15.14 -7.46
N GLY A 356 -4.87 -16.08 -8.35
CA GLY A 356 -5.46 -17.42 -8.31
C GLY A 356 -6.96 -17.44 -8.62
N ARG A 357 -7.67 -18.46 -8.10
CA ARG A 357 -9.12 -18.62 -8.27
C ARG A 357 -9.87 -17.50 -7.54
N HIS A 358 -10.85 -16.93 -8.22
CA HIS A 358 -11.87 -16.08 -7.64
C HIS A 358 -13.20 -16.22 -8.42
N ASP A 359 -14.11 -17.03 -7.88
CA ASP A 359 -15.37 -17.41 -8.53
C ASP A 359 -16.25 -16.19 -8.89
N PRO A 360 -16.43 -15.17 -8.02
CA PRO A 360 -17.22 -13.98 -8.36
C PRO A 360 -16.68 -13.16 -9.53
N SER A 361 -15.36 -13.17 -9.75
CA SER A 361 -14.74 -12.51 -10.91
C SER A 361 -14.70 -13.40 -12.15
N GLY A 362 -15.12 -14.67 -12.06
CA GLY A 362 -15.03 -15.64 -13.15
C GLY A 362 -13.62 -16.17 -13.41
N PHE A 363 -12.68 -15.97 -12.48
CA PHE A 363 -11.31 -16.48 -12.59
C PHE A 363 -11.25 -17.88 -11.99
N ALA A 364 -11.26 -18.92 -12.83
CA ALA A 364 -11.41 -20.31 -12.37
C ALA A 364 -10.12 -20.91 -11.78
N ASP A 365 -8.95 -20.36 -12.13
CA ASP A 365 -7.63 -20.85 -11.72
C ASP A 365 -6.62 -19.70 -11.69
N TRP A 366 -5.30 -19.97 -11.74
CA TRP A 366 -4.24 -18.96 -11.78
C TRP A 366 -4.04 -18.27 -13.12
N LEU A 367 -4.56 -18.83 -14.21
CA LEU A 367 -4.25 -18.42 -15.58
C LEU A 367 -5.46 -17.83 -16.32
N THR A 368 -6.67 -18.05 -15.81
CA THR A 368 -7.90 -17.49 -16.37
C THR A 368 -7.83 -15.97 -16.33
N VAL A 369 -8.21 -15.30 -17.42
CA VAL A 369 -8.18 -13.84 -17.56
C VAL A 369 -9.55 -13.31 -17.94
N ALA A 370 -9.76 -11.99 -17.79
CA ALA A 370 -10.99 -11.35 -18.18
C ALA A 370 -11.25 -11.51 -19.69
N PRO A 371 -12.51 -11.67 -20.12
CA PRO A 371 -12.87 -11.83 -21.53
C PRO A 371 -12.58 -10.58 -22.37
#